data_AF-A0A7Y4QW05-F1
#
_entry.id   AF-A0A7Y4QW05-F1
#
_cell.length_a   1.000
_cell.length_b   1.000
_cell.length_c   1.000
_cell.angle_alpha   90.00
_cell.angle_beta   90.00
_cell.angle_gamma   90.00
#
_symmetry.space_group_name_H-M   'P 1'
#
loop_
_entity.id
_entity.type
_entity.pdbx_description
1 polymer ?
#
loop_
_entity_poly.entity_id
_entity_poly.type
_entity_poly.pdbx_seq_one_letter_code
_entity_poly.pdbx_strand_id
1 'polypeptide(L)'
;MKLKILFFLTFNLAICNVQYSQDIINILGTNGLFKIKDASNDFLTLSQSSGNLSLNRSFLLPNTTNSAIGIIYKGQERFIHNYQAPGTHGINTFIGINSGNFTMYGSTIQASYNTGIGVNSLVSLTTGYSNVAVGVNSLYSNTIGKDNTAVGNSTLFLTTTGYRNSAYGSSSLYNNTTGSFNTAHGYQSLFSNTIGWTNSAFGNGSLFANTTGSYNSAFGSSSLANNTTGEFNSAFGVSSLVNNTTGVFNSSFGPNSLRYNTTGSYNSAFGMQSLEFNSTGYNNSAFGLYSLHHNNTGAYNSAFGEGALTNNTTGMRNSAFGRNALFSNTTGSNNSAIGYDAQVPSGTSDNQVRIGNTLVTYAGVQVPWTITSDRRWKSDIQNSGLGLGFIAKLRPVSYFRNNDEGKKTEYGFIAQEVEEMLKEAGIENSGMLTVTDEGMYELRYNDLLAPMVKAIQELKAENDELKEKLAKFEEMQNKLVNEIEILKSKNNEIREVKLTRK
;
A
#
# COMPACT_ATOMS: atom_id res chain seq x y z
N MET A 1 60.06 44.64 80.64
CA MET A 1 58.58 44.51 80.46
C MET A 1 58.26 44.85 79.00
N LYS A 2 57.44 44.03 78.33
CA LYS A 2 57.14 43.98 76.87
C LYS A 2 58.04 43.10 75.97
N LEU A 3 58.54 41.99 76.50
CA LEU A 3 58.89 40.78 75.71
C LEU A 3 58.05 39.57 76.19
N LYS A 4 56.77 39.81 76.53
CA LYS A 4 55.83 38.78 77.03
C LYS A 4 54.45 38.81 76.35
N ILE A 5 54.24 39.65 75.34
CA ILE A 5 52.96 39.73 74.60
C ILE A 5 53.04 39.11 73.20
N LEU A 6 54.24 38.96 72.61
CA LEU A 6 54.41 38.37 71.27
C LEU A 6 54.50 36.84 71.26
N PHE A 7 54.81 36.22 72.41
CA PHE A 7 54.94 34.75 72.53
C PHE A 7 53.60 34.04 72.79
N PHE A 8 52.58 34.75 73.25
CA PHE A 8 51.27 34.17 73.57
C PHE A 8 50.28 34.20 72.40
N LEU A 9 50.46 35.11 71.43
CA LEU A 9 49.62 35.18 70.24
C LEU A 9 50.12 34.29 69.09
N THR A 10 51.44 34.05 68.99
CA THR A 10 52.02 33.12 68.01
C THR A 10 51.82 31.65 68.38
N PHE A 11 51.64 31.34 69.67
CA PHE A 11 51.37 29.98 70.13
C PHE A 11 49.91 29.52 69.91
N ASN A 12 48.96 30.46 69.85
CA ASN A 12 47.55 30.13 69.54
C ASN A 12 47.27 30.01 68.03
N LEU A 13 48.14 30.53 67.16
CA LEU A 13 47.99 30.38 65.71
C LEU A 13 48.67 29.10 65.15
N ALA A 14 49.54 28.45 65.92
CA ALA A 14 50.31 27.28 65.49
C ALA A 14 49.65 25.92 65.81
N ILE A 15 48.57 25.88 66.61
CA ILE A 15 47.92 24.62 67.02
C ILE A 15 46.67 24.29 66.20
N CYS A 16 46.20 25.18 65.32
CA CYS A 16 45.03 24.92 64.46
C CYS A 16 45.34 24.24 63.10
N ASN A 17 46.58 23.81 62.85
CA ASN A 17 46.97 23.12 61.61
C ASN A 17 47.52 21.72 61.87
N VAL A 18 46.78 20.90 62.62
CA VAL A 18 46.96 19.44 62.56
C VAL A 18 45.72 18.83 61.94
N GLN A 19 45.78 18.68 60.61
CA GLN A 19 44.97 17.71 59.89
C GLN A 19 45.26 16.33 60.48
N TYR A 20 44.45 15.89 61.44
CA TYR A 20 44.30 14.47 61.70
C TYR A 20 43.20 13.96 60.78
N SER A 21 43.58 13.28 59.71
CA SER A 21 42.74 12.17 59.24
C SER A 21 42.73 11.14 60.37
N GLN A 22 41.71 11.17 61.22
CA GLN A 22 41.49 10.10 62.18
C GLN A 22 40.81 8.95 61.43
N ASP A 23 41.57 7.91 61.09
CA ASP A 23 40.98 6.65 60.68
C ASP A 23 40.32 6.03 61.93
N ILE A 24 38.99 6.00 61.96
CA ILE A 24 38.24 5.26 62.99
C ILE A 24 38.33 3.78 62.63
N ILE A 25 39.37 3.10 63.10
CA ILE A 25 39.52 1.65 62.95
C ILE A 25 38.78 0.98 64.11
N ASN A 26 37.51 0.63 63.88
CA ASN A 26 36.73 -0.15 64.85
C ASN A 26 36.52 -1.57 64.33
N ILE A 27 37.12 -2.56 65.00
CA ILE A 27 36.95 -3.98 64.67
C ILE A 27 35.68 -4.45 65.36
N LEU A 28 34.59 -4.52 64.60
CA LEU A 28 33.35 -5.15 65.06
C LEU A 28 33.57 -6.67 65.15
N GLY A 29 33.44 -7.24 66.35
CA GLY A 29 33.39 -8.70 66.55
C GLY A 29 32.10 -9.29 65.99
N THR A 30 32.00 -10.62 65.84
CA THR A 30 30.85 -11.32 65.23
C THR A 30 29.50 -10.78 65.74
N ASN A 31 28.65 -10.33 64.82
CA ASN A 31 27.37 -9.63 65.08
C ASN A 31 27.48 -8.19 65.62
N GLY A 32 28.64 -7.54 65.45
CA GLY A 32 28.86 -6.18 65.90
C GLY A 32 28.06 -5.15 65.11
N LEU A 33 27.73 -4.06 65.78
CA LEU A 33 26.87 -2.99 65.29
C LEU A 33 27.58 -1.66 65.50
N PHE A 34 27.87 -0.95 64.41
CA PHE A 34 28.41 0.41 64.50
C PHE A 34 27.27 1.41 64.34
N LYS A 35 27.14 2.32 65.32
CA LYS A 35 26.08 3.31 65.37
C LYS A 35 26.65 4.70 65.56
N ILE A 36 26.26 5.61 64.69
CA ILE A 36 26.38 7.05 64.94
C ILE A 36 25.02 7.49 65.46
N LYS A 37 24.98 8.17 66.61
CA LYS A 37 23.76 8.67 67.22
C LYS A 37 23.69 10.20 67.12
N ASP A 38 22.49 10.71 66.94
CA ASP A 38 22.14 12.12 67.19
C ASP A 38 21.28 12.16 68.46
N ALA A 39 21.89 12.57 69.58
CA ALA A 39 21.36 12.39 70.93
C ALA A 39 21.00 10.93 71.23
N SER A 40 19.72 10.64 71.52
CA SER A 40 19.24 9.29 71.83
C SER A 40 18.89 8.45 70.59
N ASN A 41 18.84 9.06 69.40
CA ASN A 41 18.40 8.39 68.19
C ASN A 41 19.59 7.86 67.38
N ASP A 42 19.47 6.63 66.88
CA ASP A 42 20.42 6.11 65.90
C ASP A 42 20.27 6.94 64.61
N PHE A 43 21.36 7.48 64.09
CA PHE A 43 21.40 8.27 62.85
C PHE A 43 21.90 7.43 61.68
N LEU A 44 23.01 6.72 61.88
CA LEU A 44 23.59 5.78 60.93
C LEU A 44 23.89 4.48 61.66
N THR A 45 23.45 3.35 61.09
CA THR A 45 23.77 2.02 61.60
C THR A 45 24.43 1.18 60.52
N LEU A 46 25.59 0.60 60.82
CA LEU A 46 26.24 -0.42 60.01
C LEU A 46 26.19 -1.75 60.77
N SER A 47 25.52 -2.74 60.19
CA SER A 47 25.37 -4.07 60.78
C SER A 47 26.31 -5.06 60.08
N GLN A 48 27.25 -5.65 60.82
CA GLN A 48 28.19 -6.61 60.24
C GLN A 48 27.51 -7.91 59.82
N SER A 49 26.47 -8.33 60.54
CA SER A 49 25.76 -9.59 60.26
C SER A 49 24.98 -9.56 58.94
N SER A 50 24.55 -8.37 58.49
CA SER A 50 23.82 -8.19 57.24
C SER A 50 24.60 -7.44 56.16
N GLY A 51 25.70 -6.76 56.53
CA GLY A 51 26.44 -5.85 55.64
C GLY A 51 25.68 -4.58 55.28
N ASN A 52 24.52 -4.34 55.90
CA ASN A 52 23.65 -3.23 55.54
C ASN A 52 24.07 -1.93 56.22
N LEU A 53 24.01 -0.85 55.45
CA LEU A 53 24.06 0.53 55.92
C LEU A 53 22.63 1.08 56.03
N SER A 54 22.19 1.43 57.24
CA SER A 54 20.89 2.05 57.49
C SER A 54 21.08 3.52 57.86
N LEU A 55 20.39 4.41 57.13
CA LEU A 55 20.30 5.83 57.42
C LEU A 55 18.90 6.11 57.96
N ASN A 56 18.80 6.60 59.19
CA ASN A 56 17.52 6.93 59.83
C ASN A 56 17.03 8.35 59.47
N ARG A 57 17.67 8.99 58.48
CA ARG A 57 17.29 10.27 57.84
C ARG A 57 17.52 10.20 56.33
N SER A 58 17.05 11.22 55.61
CA SER A 58 17.25 11.35 54.17
C SER A 58 18.74 11.45 53.80
N PHE A 59 19.11 10.80 52.70
CA PHE A 59 20.43 10.91 52.09
C PHE A 59 20.45 12.05 51.07
N LEU A 60 21.31 13.05 51.27
CA LEU A 60 21.44 14.21 50.38
C LEU A 60 22.58 14.00 49.38
N LEU A 61 22.26 13.97 48.08
CA LEU A 61 23.23 14.02 46.99
C LEU A 61 23.19 15.39 46.31
N PRO A 62 24.07 16.33 46.71
CA PRO A 62 24.10 17.65 46.09
C PRO A 62 24.52 17.54 44.63
N ASN A 63 24.04 18.47 43.81
CA ASN A 63 24.54 18.62 42.45
C ASN A 63 26.00 19.07 42.51
N THR A 64 26.85 18.43 41.72
CA THR A 64 28.28 18.71 41.70
C THR A 64 28.75 19.09 40.30
N THR A 65 29.70 20.02 40.24
CA THR A 65 30.52 20.30 39.05
C THR A 65 31.85 19.54 39.08
N ASN A 66 32.12 18.82 40.18
CA ASN A 66 33.35 18.09 40.45
C ASN A 66 33.11 16.57 40.38
N SER A 67 34.04 15.84 39.78
CA SER A 67 34.04 14.38 39.64
C SER A 67 34.35 13.59 40.92
N ALA A 68 34.59 14.24 42.06
CA ALA A 68 34.93 13.60 43.34
C ALA A 68 33.86 13.73 44.43
N ILE A 69 32.96 14.71 44.35
CA ILE A 69 31.98 15.03 45.42
C ILE A 69 30.58 14.56 45.01
N GLY A 70 29.78 14.04 45.94
CA GLY A 70 28.37 13.71 45.68
C GLY A 70 28.17 12.45 44.82
N ILE A 71 29.12 11.51 44.91
CA ILE A 71 29.12 10.26 44.13
C ILE A 71 29.12 9.07 45.08
N ILE A 72 28.24 8.11 44.82
CA ILE A 72 28.33 6.76 45.39
C ILE A 72 29.08 5.89 44.40
N TYR A 73 30.13 5.22 44.88
CA TYR A 73 30.93 4.27 44.12
C TYR A 73 30.52 2.83 44.41
N LYS A 74 30.68 1.95 43.42
CA LYS A 74 30.62 0.49 43.56
C LYS A 74 31.98 -0.07 43.16
N GLY A 75 32.82 -0.37 44.15
CA GLY A 75 34.24 -0.61 43.90
C GLY A 75 34.94 0.68 43.45
N GLN A 76 35.67 0.64 42.34
CA GLN A 76 36.30 1.83 41.73
C GLN A 76 35.37 2.58 40.76
N GLU A 77 34.20 1.99 40.45
CA GLU A 77 33.30 2.52 39.42
C GLU A 77 32.25 3.45 40.01
N ARG A 78 31.96 4.54 39.31
CA ARG A 78 30.88 5.46 39.66
C ARG A 78 29.54 4.75 39.53
N PHE A 79 28.66 4.90 40.51
CA PHE A 79 27.37 4.20 40.52
C PHE A 79 26.18 5.15 40.60
N ILE A 80 26.12 6.08 41.56
CA ILE A 80 25.00 7.04 41.66
C ILE A 80 25.58 8.43 41.82
N HIS A 81 25.17 9.37 40.97
CA HIS A 81 25.60 10.76 41.05
C HIS A 81 24.64 11.73 40.34
N ASN A 82 24.69 12.98 40.78
CA ASN A 82 24.07 14.13 40.09
C ASN A 82 25.20 15.03 39.57
N TYR A 83 25.21 15.32 38.27
CA TYR A 83 26.24 16.16 37.65
C TYR A 83 25.65 17.39 36.99
N GLN A 84 26.23 18.54 37.28
CA GLN A 84 25.96 19.80 36.59
C GLN A 84 27.22 20.23 35.86
N ALA A 85 27.15 20.31 34.53
CA ALA A 85 28.28 20.77 33.75
C ALA A 85 28.60 22.26 34.06
N PRO A 86 29.88 22.67 34.07
CA PRO A 86 30.23 24.07 34.30
C PRO A 86 29.54 25.00 33.30
N GLY A 87 28.93 26.09 33.79
CA GLY A 87 28.25 27.10 32.96
C GLY A 87 26.81 26.76 32.54
N THR A 88 26.24 25.65 33.03
CA THR A 88 24.89 25.20 32.68
C THR A 88 23.90 25.33 33.84
N HIS A 89 22.60 25.33 33.53
CA HIS A 89 21.54 25.54 34.53
C HIS A 89 20.80 24.27 34.96
N GLY A 90 20.88 23.18 34.18
CA GLY A 90 20.11 21.98 34.46
C GLY A 90 20.95 20.81 34.96
N ILE A 91 20.30 19.97 35.75
CA ILE A 91 20.93 18.88 36.51
C ILE A 91 20.76 17.59 35.72
N ASN A 92 21.79 16.75 35.74
CA ASN A 92 21.74 15.42 35.19
C ASN A 92 21.77 14.38 36.31
N THR A 93 20.95 13.33 36.19
CA THR A 93 20.90 12.24 37.18
C THR A 93 21.37 10.95 36.52
N PHE A 94 22.36 10.31 37.16
CA PHE A 94 23.01 9.12 36.62
C PHE A 94 23.07 8.01 37.66
N ILE A 95 22.58 6.83 37.28
CA ILE A 95 22.49 5.62 38.11
C ILE A 95 22.98 4.43 37.27
N GLY A 96 23.97 3.69 37.76
CA GLY A 96 24.59 2.58 37.04
C GLY A 96 26.08 2.78 36.80
N ILE A 97 26.81 1.68 36.68
CA ILE A 97 28.26 1.66 36.46
C ILE A 97 28.58 2.51 35.22
N ASN A 98 29.40 3.55 35.40
CA ASN A 98 29.83 4.47 34.33
C ASN A 98 28.71 5.21 33.59
N SER A 99 27.52 5.32 34.18
CA SER A 99 26.46 6.19 33.64
C SER A 99 26.91 7.66 33.69
N GLY A 100 26.69 8.38 32.58
CA GLY A 100 26.97 9.80 32.43
C GLY A 100 28.45 10.17 32.30
N ASN A 101 28.71 11.39 31.85
CA ASN A 101 30.04 11.90 31.55
C ASN A 101 30.40 13.15 32.39
N PHE A 102 31.54 13.12 33.08
CA PHE A 102 32.04 14.27 33.84
C PHE A 102 32.84 15.27 33.01
N THR A 103 33.11 15.00 31.73
CA THR A 103 33.72 15.97 30.82
C THR A 103 32.69 16.79 30.05
N MET A 104 31.39 16.68 30.40
CA MET A 104 30.35 17.51 29.80
C MET A 104 30.62 18.99 30.07
N TYR A 105 30.32 19.82 29.08
CA TYR A 105 30.51 21.27 29.11
C TYR A 105 29.37 21.96 28.35
N GLY A 106 29.18 23.26 28.58
CA GLY A 106 28.22 24.01 27.79
C GLY A 106 27.84 25.35 28.42
N SER A 107 26.84 25.96 27.82
CA SER A 107 26.21 27.18 28.32
C SER A 107 24.70 27.00 28.35
N THR A 108 24.02 27.74 29.22
CA THR A 108 22.55 27.77 29.29
C THR A 108 21.95 26.39 29.58
N ILE A 109 21.31 25.77 28.59
CA ILE A 109 20.63 24.47 28.66
C ILE A 109 21.47 23.31 28.11
N GLN A 110 22.65 23.56 27.54
CA GLN A 110 23.52 22.48 27.07
C GLN A 110 23.91 21.57 28.23
N ALA A 111 24.20 20.29 27.93
CA ALA A 111 24.67 19.33 28.92
C ALA A 111 23.78 19.22 30.18
N SER A 112 22.47 19.42 30.02
CA SER A 112 21.52 19.57 31.13
C SER A 112 20.31 18.65 30.98
N TYR A 113 19.63 18.36 32.10
CA TYR A 113 18.35 17.64 32.12
C TYR A 113 18.41 16.22 31.54
N ASN A 114 19.56 15.55 31.63
CA ASN A 114 19.70 14.18 31.17
C ASN A 114 19.52 13.17 32.33
N THR A 115 18.87 12.06 32.03
CA THR A 115 18.68 10.93 32.95
C THR A 115 19.32 9.68 32.34
N GLY A 116 20.34 9.13 32.98
CA GLY A 116 20.97 7.87 32.56
C GLY A 116 20.86 6.80 33.65
N ILE A 117 20.16 5.69 33.37
CA ILE A 117 19.96 4.57 34.28
C ILE A 117 20.43 3.29 33.59
N GLY A 118 21.61 2.78 33.93
CA GLY A 118 22.17 1.58 33.32
C GLY A 118 23.69 1.60 33.28
N VAL A 119 24.28 0.46 32.94
CA VAL A 119 25.74 0.38 32.71
C VAL A 119 26.06 1.12 31.42
N ASN A 120 27.00 2.07 31.47
CA ASN A 120 27.45 2.90 30.34
C ASN A 120 26.35 3.71 29.62
N SER A 121 25.23 4.03 30.27
CA SER A 121 24.25 4.94 29.66
C SER A 121 24.80 6.36 29.57
N LEU A 122 24.69 7.02 28.41
CA LEU A 122 25.13 8.41 28.18
C LEU A 122 26.62 8.69 28.51
N VAL A 123 27.50 7.68 28.35
CA VAL A 123 28.92 7.81 28.70
C VAL A 123 29.71 8.78 27.79
N SER A 124 29.25 8.99 26.55
CA SER A 124 29.90 9.88 25.57
C SER A 124 29.31 11.29 25.50
N LEU A 125 28.33 11.61 26.36
CA LEU A 125 27.58 12.87 26.29
C LEU A 125 28.51 14.07 26.53
N THR A 126 28.44 15.10 25.67
CA THR A 126 29.23 16.34 25.81
C THR A 126 28.35 17.55 26.05
N THR A 127 27.53 17.94 25.06
CA THR A 127 26.65 19.13 25.11
C THR A 127 25.16 18.81 24.94
N GLY A 128 24.82 17.54 24.66
CA GLY A 128 23.43 17.09 24.53
C GLY A 128 22.62 17.26 25.82
N TYR A 129 21.32 17.49 25.66
CA TYR A 129 20.43 17.84 26.77
C TYR A 129 19.06 17.17 26.64
N SER A 130 18.33 17.06 27.75
CA SER A 130 16.99 16.47 27.80
C SER A 130 16.89 15.02 27.29
N ASN A 131 17.95 14.21 27.46
CA ASN A 131 17.92 12.81 27.06
C ASN A 131 17.54 11.88 28.22
N VAL A 132 16.78 10.82 27.94
CA VAL A 132 16.47 9.72 28.86
C VAL A 132 17.05 8.43 28.31
N ALA A 133 17.97 7.81 29.04
CA ALA A 133 18.62 6.55 28.68
C ALA A 133 18.43 5.54 29.82
N VAL A 134 17.60 4.52 29.62
CA VAL A 134 17.34 3.47 30.61
C VAL A 134 17.69 2.11 30.01
N GLY A 135 18.76 1.51 30.48
CA GLY A 135 19.26 0.22 30.02
C GLY A 135 20.78 0.23 29.79
N VAL A 136 21.36 -0.96 29.69
CA VAL A 136 22.79 -1.13 29.43
C VAL A 136 23.13 -0.60 28.04
N ASN A 137 24.15 0.27 27.96
CA ASN A 137 24.62 0.92 26.74
C ASN A 137 23.54 1.74 25.99
N SER A 138 22.48 2.18 26.68
CA SER A 138 21.47 3.06 26.08
C SER A 138 22.07 4.45 25.82
N LEU A 139 21.91 4.97 24.59
CA LEU A 139 22.54 6.23 24.14
C LEU A 139 24.07 6.30 24.39
N TYR A 140 24.77 5.18 24.21
CA TYR A 140 26.21 5.05 24.51
C TYR A 140 27.08 6.09 23.78
N SER A 141 26.83 6.30 22.48
CA SER A 141 27.66 7.17 21.62
C SER A 141 27.16 8.61 21.51
N ASN A 142 26.10 8.98 22.23
CA ASN A 142 25.47 10.30 22.09
C ASN A 142 26.41 11.38 22.60
N THR A 143 26.77 12.34 21.75
CA THR A 143 27.66 13.46 22.11
C THR A 143 26.86 14.76 22.27
N ILE A 144 26.12 15.15 21.23
CA ILE A 144 25.39 16.44 21.18
C ILE A 144 23.89 16.27 20.96
N GLY A 145 23.42 15.06 20.68
CA GLY A 145 22.00 14.76 20.47
C GLY A 145 21.15 15.09 21.70
N LYS A 146 19.91 15.50 21.45
CA LYS A 146 19.00 16.05 22.46
C LYS A 146 17.59 15.49 22.34
N ASP A 147 16.83 15.61 23.41
CA ASP A 147 15.42 15.22 23.47
C ASP A 147 15.20 13.74 23.08
N ASN A 148 16.19 12.85 23.27
CA ASN A 148 16.06 11.44 22.93
C ASN A 148 15.57 10.63 24.13
N THR A 149 14.68 9.67 23.89
CA THR A 149 14.26 8.67 24.88
C THR A 149 14.68 7.28 24.40
N ALA A 150 15.43 6.55 25.21
CA ALA A 150 16.02 5.26 24.86
C ALA A 150 15.85 4.27 26.03
N VAL A 151 14.95 3.30 25.88
CA VAL A 151 14.63 2.32 26.93
C VAL A 151 14.86 0.89 26.42
N GLY A 152 15.89 0.22 26.94
CA GLY A 152 16.30 -1.13 26.54
C GLY A 152 17.81 -1.30 26.48
N ASN A 153 18.25 -2.54 26.29
CA ASN A 153 19.67 -2.84 26.07
C ASN A 153 20.10 -2.33 24.68
N SER A 154 21.18 -1.55 24.64
CA SER A 154 21.76 -0.99 23.42
C SER A 154 20.76 -0.26 22.51
N THR A 155 19.75 0.37 23.10
CA THR A 155 18.81 1.24 22.38
C THR A 155 19.49 2.56 22.02
N LEU A 156 19.36 3.01 20.77
CA LEU A 156 20.04 4.22 20.25
C LEU A 156 21.57 4.22 20.47
N PHE A 157 22.21 3.04 20.36
CA PHE A 157 23.62 2.82 20.72
C PHE A 157 24.61 3.72 19.96
N LEU A 158 24.47 3.85 18.64
CA LEU A 158 25.36 4.64 17.78
C LEU A 158 24.91 6.09 17.53
N THR A 159 23.86 6.57 18.20
CA THR A 159 23.39 7.95 17.99
C THR A 159 24.42 8.93 18.49
N THR A 160 24.87 9.84 17.64
CA THR A 160 25.89 10.86 17.97
C THR A 160 25.27 12.25 18.05
N THR A 161 24.51 12.65 17.01
CA THR A 161 23.92 13.99 16.88
C THR A 161 22.40 13.98 16.67
N GLY A 162 21.80 12.81 16.45
CA GLY A 162 20.37 12.65 16.27
C GLY A 162 19.56 13.18 17.45
N TYR A 163 18.39 13.74 17.18
CA TYR A 163 17.53 14.36 18.20
C TYR A 163 16.06 13.97 18.07
N ARG A 164 15.33 14.09 19.17
CA ARG A 164 13.89 13.78 19.25
C ARG A 164 13.56 12.37 18.78
N ASN A 165 14.43 11.40 19.05
CA ASN A 165 14.16 9.99 18.82
C ASN A 165 13.53 9.35 20.07
N SER A 166 12.57 8.46 19.87
CA SER A 166 11.85 7.75 20.94
C SER A 166 11.91 6.26 20.69
N ALA A 167 12.72 5.54 21.47
CA ALA A 167 13.05 4.15 21.22
C ALA A 167 12.83 3.28 22.46
N TYR A 168 12.09 2.18 22.29
CA TYR A 168 11.76 1.23 23.34
C TYR A 168 11.98 -0.19 22.81
N GLY A 169 12.77 -0.99 23.52
CA GLY A 169 13.11 -2.35 23.13
C GLY A 169 14.61 -2.53 22.86
N SER A 170 15.09 -3.76 23.07
CA SER A 170 16.50 -4.08 22.89
C SER A 170 16.93 -3.86 21.44
N SER A 171 18.04 -3.16 21.27
CA SER A 171 18.63 -2.81 19.97
C SER A 171 17.69 -2.02 19.04
N SER A 172 16.66 -1.38 19.57
CA SER A 172 15.83 -0.45 18.79
C SER A 172 16.65 0.79 18.41
N LEU A 173 16.61 1.18 17.14
CA LEU A 173 17.44 2.27 16.56
C LEU A 173 18.95 2.13 16.82
N TYR A 174 19.47 0.90 16.89
CA TYR A 174 20.87 0.63 17.28
C TYR A 174 21.91 1.41 16.43
N ASN A 175 21.79 1.38 15.10
CA ASN A 175 22.75 2.02 14.18
C ASN A 175 22.44 3.50 13.85
N ASN A 176 21.43 4.11 14.46
CA ASN A 176 21.06 5.50 14.19
C ASN A 176 22.22 6.41 14.52
N THR A 177 22.78 7.14 13.57
CA THR A 177 23.91 8.05 13.79
C THR A 177 23.42 9.49 13.95
N THR A 178 22.80 10.04 12.91
CA THR A 178 22.31 11.43 12.87
C THR A 178 20.80 11.55 12.60
N GLY A 179 20.13 10.43 12.35
CA GLY A 179 18.67 10.40 12.14
C GLY A 179 17.91 10.97 13.34
N SER A 180 16.82 11.67 13.03
CA SER A 180 16.05 12.45 14.01
C SER A 180 14.55 12.24 13.83
N PHE A 181 13.76 12.52 14.87
CA PHE A 181 12.30 12.35 14.87
C PHE A 181 11.82 10.92 14.61
N ASN A 182 12.63 9.90 14.92
CA ASN A 182 12.23 8.51 14.75
C ASN A 182 11.57 7.96 16.01
N THR A 183 10.49 7.19 15.85
CA THR A 183 9.85 6.43 16.92
C THR A 183 9.99 4.94 16.63
N ALA A 184 10.54 4.18 17.56
CA ALA A 184 10.84 2.76 17.36
C ALA A 184 10.49 1.93 18.61
N HIS A 185 9.47 1.09 18.51
CA HIS A 185 8.98 0.26 19.61
C HIS A 185 9.00 -1.23 19.22
N GLY A 186 9.92 -1.99 19.81
CA GLY A 186 10.09 -3.41 19.55
C GLY A 186 11.54 -3.86 19.60
N TYR A 187 11.75 -5.18 19.65
CA TYR A 187 13.08 -5.75 19.48
C TYR A 187 13.56 -5.48 18.05
N GLN A 188 14.73 -4.84 17.93
CA GLN A 188 15.36 -4.48 16.65
C GLN A 188 14.48 -3.66 15.68
N SER A 189 13.49 -2.92 16.19
CA SER A 189 12.76 -1.96 15.34
C SER A 189 13.70 -0.84 14.88
N LEU A 190 13.69 -0.49 13.59
CA LEU A 190 14.57 0.52 12.99
C LEU A 190 16.08 0.27 13.24
N PHE A 191 16.50 -0.99 13.39
CA PHE A 191 17.87 -1.35 13.80
C PHE A 191 18.97 -0.70 12.95
N SER A 192 18.84 -0.69 11.62
CA SER A 192 19.88 -0.24 10.68
C SER A 192 19.79 1.23 10.29
N ASN A 193 18.84 2.00 10.83
CA ASN A 193 18.67 3.42 10.44
C ASN A 193 19.98 4.15 10.67
N THR A 194 20.48 4.94 9.72
CA THR A 194 21.68 5.74 9.91
C THR A 194 21.32 7.22 9.97
N ILE A 195 20.68 7.73 8.90
CA ILE A 195 20.34 9.15 8.75
C ILE A 195 18.84 9.40 8.53
N GLY A 196 18.04 8.36 8.27
CA GLY A 196 16.61 8.48 8.02
C GLY A 196 15.88 9.19 9.16
N TRP A 197 14.84 9.96 8.82
CA TRP A 197 14.11 10.81 9.76
C TRP A 197 12.60 10.64 9.64
N THR A 198 11.89 10.97 10.73
CA THR A 198 10.42 10.92 10.78
C THR A 198 9.86 9.52 10.47
N ASN A 199 10.55 8.46 10.90
CA ASN A 199 10.06 7.09 10.77
C ASN A 199 9.34 6.62 12.05
N SER A 200 8.27 5.85 11.89
CA SER A 200 7.52 5.21 12.98
C SER A 200 7.54 3.70 12.80
N ALA A 201 8.16 2.96 13.71
CA ALA A 201 8.29 1.51 13.64
C ALA A 201 7.77 0.87 14.93
N PHE A 202 6.74 0.03 14.83
CA PHE A 202 6.09 -0.65 15.94
C PHE A 202 5.98 -2.13 15.64
N GLY A 203 6.81 -2.95 16.28
CA GLY A 203 6.87 -4.39 16.08
C GLY A 203 8.28 -4.95 16.15
N ASN A 204 8.38 -6.27 16.33
CA ASN A 204 9.65 -6.98 16.22
C ASN A 204 10.17 -6.90 14.77
N GLY A 205 11.35 -6.32 14.58
CA GLY A 205 12.00 -6.17 13.28
C GLY A 205 11.29 -5.26 12.27
N SER A 206 10.38 -4.38 12.71
CA SER A 206 9.78 -3.40 11.80
C SER A 206 10.83 -2.38 11.33
N LEU A 207 10.86 -2.08 10.02
CA LEU A 207 11.87 -1.21 9.40
C LEU A 207 13.34 -1.61 9.70
N PHE A 208 13.63 -2.90 9.91
CA PHE A 208 14.94 -3.39 10.37
C PHE A 208 16.13 -2.91 9.54
N ALA A 209 16.03 -2.92 8.21
CA ALA A 209 17.11 -2.61 7.28
C ALA A 209 17.10 -1.16 6.76
N ASN A 210 16.21 -0.29 7.26
CA ASN A 210 16.14 1.11 6.81
C ASN A 210 17.48 1.77 7.02
N THR A 211 18.08 2.38 6.00
CA THR A 211 19.36 3.10 6.14
C THR A 211 19.11 4.60 6.09
N THR A 212 18.58 5.09 4.96
CA THR A 212 18.36 6.53 4.72
C THR A 212 16.89 6.89 4.50
N GLY A 213 16.00 5.90 4.35
CA GLY A 213 14.59 6.12 4.09
C GLY A 213 13.91 6.95 5.19
N SER A 214 13.01 7.84 4.78
CA SER A 214 12.34 8.80 5.65
C SER A 214 10.82 8.75 5.48
N TYR A 215 10.09 9.26 6.47
CA TYR A 215 8.62 9.33 6.44
C TYR A 215 7.91 7.97 6.29
N ASN A 216 8.52 6.90 6.81
CA ASN A 216 7.92 5.58 6.77
C ASN A 216 7.16 5.26 8.06
N SER A 217 6.00 4.62 7.93
CA SER A 217 5.17 4.12 9.03
C SER A 217 5.06 2.60 8.92
N ALA A 218 5.57 1.86 9.89
CA ALA A 218 5.60 0.40 9.90
C ALA A 218 5.03 -0.14 11.21
N PHE A 219 3.85 -0.76 11.16
CA PHE A 219 3.11 -1.29 12.30
C PHE A 219 2.81 -2.77 12.09
N GLY A 220 3.50 -3.64 12.82
CA GLY A 220 3.43 -5.09 12.67
C GLY A 220 4.81 -5.74 12.77
N SER A 221 4.87 -7.03 13.08
CA SER A 221 6.15 -7.75 13.04
C SER A 221 6.65 -7.85 11.60
N SER A 222 7.93 -7.51 11.41
CA SER A 222 8.63 -7.47 10.13
C SER A 222 7.96 -6.60 9.06
N SER A 223 7.08 -5.66 9.45
CA SER A 223 6.52 -4.71 8.48
C SER A 223 7.64 -3.83 7.94
N LEU A 224 7.70 -3.72 6.61
CA LEU A 224 8.67 -2.88 5.91
C LEU A 224 10.15 -3.23 6.22
N ALA A 225 10.43 -4.48 6.61
CA ALA A 225 11.70 -4.86 7.23
C ALA A 225 12.93 -4.66 6.34
N ASN A 226 12.81 -4.84 5.02
CA ASN A 226 13.95 -4.73 4.08
C ASN A 226 14.03 -3.38 3.35
N ASN A 227 13.26 -2.36 3.77
CA ASN A 227 13.37 -1.01 3.22
C ASN A 227 14.77 -0.49 3.43
N THR A 228 15.43 -0.01 2.37
CA THR A 228 16.77 0.58 2.48
C THR A 228 16.66 2.10 2.39
N THR A 229 16.10 2.59 1.29
CA THR A 229 16.03 4.02 0.97
C THR A 229 14.64 4.49 0.58
N GLY A 230 13.64 3.59 0.51
CA GLY A 230 12.27 3.96 0.20
C GLY A 230 11.69 4.94 1.22
N GLU A 231 10.83 5.84 0.77
CA GLU A 231 10.24 6.93 1.54
C GLU A 231 8.72 6.97 1.39
N PHE A 232 8.04 7.60 2.35
CA PHE A 232 6.60 7.80 2.34
C PHE A 232 5.78 6.50 2.25
N ASN A 233 6.29 5.40 2.81
CA ASN A 233 5.57 4.13 2.84
C ASN A 233 4.81 3.94 4.15
N SER A 234 3.58 3.42 4.05
CA SER A 234 2.72 3.06 5.18
C SER A 234 2.44 1.56 5.14
N ALA A 235 2.96 0.80 6.10
CA ALA A 235 2.82 -0.65 6.19
C ALA A 235 2.19 -1.04 7.53
N PHE A 236 0.94 -1.48 7.50
CA PHE A 236 0.15 -1.91 8.64
C PHE A 236 -0.25 -3.37 8.46
N GLY A 237 0.32 -4.26 9.28
CA GLY A 237 0.10 -5.70 9.21
C GLY A 237 1.40 -6.49 9.37
N VAL A 238 1.28 -7.73 9.83
CA VAL A 238 2.44 -8.65 9.90
C VAL A 238 2.93 -8.92 8.48
N SER A 239 4.24 -8.75 8.28
CA SER A 239 4.88 -8.93 6.97
C SER A 239 4.22 -8.10 5.85
N SER A 240 3.69 -6.92 6.19
CA SER A 240 3.24 -5.94 5.18
C SER A 240 4.46 -5.26 4.57
N LEU A 241 4.54 -5.24 3.23
CA LEU A 241 5.55 -4.50 2.46
C LEU A 241 7.02 -4.90 2.78
N VAL A 242 7.25 -6.15 3.21
CA VAL A 242 8.55 -6.63 3.76
C VAL A 242 9.73 -6.38 2.84
N ASN A 243 9.60 -6.72 1.56
CA ASN A 243 10.72 -6.72 0.62
C ASN A 243 10.92 -5.39 -0.11
N ASN A 244 10.21 -4.33 0.28
CA ASN A 244 10.39 -3.02 -0.34
C ASN A 244 11.82 -2.59 -0.09
N THR A 245 12.58 -2.22 -1.13
CA THR A 245 13.96 -1.73 -0.97
C THR A 245 13.99 -0.23 -1.22
N THR A 246 13.50 0.20 -2.38
CA THR A 246 13.52 1.61 -2.83
C THR A 246 12.17 2.15 -3.24
N GLY A 247 11.10 1.34 -3.25
CA GLY A 247 9.75 1.79 -3.60
C GLY A 247 9.26 2.91 -2.68
N VAL A 248 8.51 3.85 -3.24
CA VAL A 248 8.01 5.04 -2.54
C VAL A 248 6.49 5.16 -2.61
N PHE A 249 5.90 5.89 -1.67
CA PHE A 249 4.46 6.20 -1.67
C PHE A 249 3.54 4.97 -1.70
N ASN A 250 3.94 3.87 -1.08
CA ASN A 250 3.09 2.67 -0.98
C ASN A 250 2.27 2.69 0.32
N SER A 251 1.00 2.32 0.22
CA SER A 251 0.06 2.15 1.32
C SER A 251 -0.37 0.69 1.39
N SER A 252 -0.02 -0.01 2.47
CA SER A 252 -0.14 -1.46 2.59
C SER A 252 -0.79 -1.83 3.92
N PHE A 253 -2.08 -2.16 3.88
CA PHE A 253 -2.92 -2.42 5.04
C PHE A 253 -3.47 -3.84 4.98
N GLY A 254 -2.86 -4.76 5.71
CA GLY A 254 -3.25 -6.17 5.78
C GLY A 254 -2.04 -7.09 5.94
N PRO A 255 -2.20 -8.27 6.55
CA PRO A 255 -1.14 -9.27 6.60
C PRO A 255 -0.68 -9.67 5.19
N ASN A 256 0.63 -9.69 4.97
CA ASN A 256 1.25 -10.00 3.67
C ASN A 256 0.81 -9.11 2.49
N SER A 257 0.18 -7.96 2.72
CA SER A 257 -0.10 -6.98 1.66
C SER A 257 1.23 -6.44 1.10
N LEU A 258 1.33 -6.35 -0.24
CA LEU A 258 2.55 -5.92 -0.96
C LEU A 258 3.87 -6.60 -0.49
N ARG A 259 3.80 -7.82 0.06
CA ARG A 259 4.93 -8.48 0.71
C ARG A 259 6.20 -8.54 -0.15
N TYR A 260 6.04 -8.82 -1.45
CA TYR A 260 7.16 -8.97 -2.39
C TYR A 260 7.44 -7.73 -3.24
N ASN A 261 6.85 -6.57 -2.91
CA ASN A 261 7.18 -5.29 -3.57
C ASN A 261 8.64 -4.96 -3.36
N THR A 262 9.40 -4.75 -4.44
CA THR A 262 10.83 -4.39 -4.34
C THR A 262 11.03 -2.91 -4.64
N THR A 263 10.65 -2.47 -5.85
CA THR A 263 10.82 -1.09 -6.32
C THR A 263 9.53 -0.43 -6.76
N GLY A 264 8.41 -1.17 -6.78
CA GLY A 264 7.09 -0.65 -7.14
C GLY A 264 6.70 0.52 -6.24
N SER A 265 6.06 1.53 -6.82
CA SER A 265 5.73 2.79 -6.15
C SER A 265 4.27 3.19 -6.40
N TYR A 266 3.73 4.03 -5.52
CA TYR A 266 2.35 4.53 -5.63
C TYR A 266 1.28 3.41 -5.60
N ASN A 267 1.54 2.31 -4.90
CA ASN A 267 0.57 1.23 -4.76
C ASN A 267 -0.25 1.39 -3.48
N SER A 268 -1.55 1.13 -3.56
CA SER A 268 -2.48 1.07 -2.45
C SER A 268 -3.05 -0.34 -2.35
N ALA A 269 -2.71 -1.07 -1.29
CA ALA A 269 -3.16 -2.44 -1.03
C ALA A 269 -3.87 -2.51 0.33
N PHE A 270 -5.16 -2.84 0.31
CA PHE A 270 -6.00 -2.93 1.49
C PHE A 270 -6.69 -4.30 1.51
N GLY A 271 -6.24 -5.19 2.38
CA GLY A 271 -6.70 -6.56 2.48
C GLY A 271 -5.55 -7.53 2.71
N MET A 272 -5.85 -8.69 3.28
CA MET A 272 -4.87 -9.77 3.38
C MET A 272 -4.41 -10.19 1.98
N GLN A 273 -3.10 -10.27 1.78
CA GLN A 273 -2.46 -10.71 0.53
C GLN A 273 -2.88 -9.94 -0.74
N SER A 274 -3.38 -8.72 -0.55
CA SER A 274 -3.63 -7.76 -1.64
C SER A 274 -2.28 -7.31 -2.23
N LEU A 275 -2.14 -7.38 -3.56
CA LEU A 275 -0.89 -7.09 -4.29
C LEU A 275 0.35 -7.86 -3.77
N GLU A 276 0.17 -9.06 -3.19
CA GLU A 276 1.27 -9.78 -2.51
C GLU A 276 2.51 -9.96 -3.40
N PHE A 277 2.33 -10.37 -4.65
CA PHE A 277 3.41 -10.68 -5.58
C PHE A 277 3.84 -9.52 -6.49
N ASN A 278 3.38 -8.29 -6.21
CA ASN A 278 3.85 -7.10 -6.92
C ASN A 278 5.34 -6.95 -6.74
N SER A 279 6.15 -6.98 -7.79
CA SER A 279 7.60 -6.79 -7.69
C SER A 279 8.00 -5.36 -8.04
N THR A 280 7.56 -4.88 -9.20
CA THR A 280 7.90 -3.56 -9.77
C THR A 280 6.69 -2.78 -10.27
N GLY A 281 5.50 -3.39 -10.28
CA GLY A 281 4.26 -2.72 -10.66
C GLY A 281 3.99 -1.47 -9.82
N TYR A 282 3.33 -0.48 -10.43
CA TYR A 282 3.17 0.85 -9.85
C TYR A 282 1.79 1.46 -10.18
N ASN A 283 1.36 2.42 -9.37
CA ASN A 283 0.03 3.05 -9.49
C ASN A 283 -1.13 2.04 -9.44
N ASN A 284 -1.03 0.96 -8.65
CA ASN A 284 -2.12 0.01 -8.49
C ASN A 284 -2.96 0.31 -7.24
N SER A 285 -4.27 0.15 -7.36
CA SER A 285 -5.24 0.26 -6.26
C SER A 285 -5.93 -1.08 -6.08
N ALA A 286 -5.71 -1.75 -4.95
CA ALA A 286 -6.21 -3.07 -4.65
C ALA A 286 -6.90 -3.07 -3.28
N PHE A 287 -8.20 -3.30 -3.27
CA PHE A 287 -9.06 -3.26 -2.09
C PHE A 287 -9.87 -4.54 -2.02
N GLY A 288 -9.50 -5.43 -1.11
CA GLY A 288 -10.13 -6.73 -0.90
C GLY A 288 -9.11 -7.83 -0.65
N LEU A 289 -9.56 -8.90 0.00
CA LEU A 289 -8.80 -10.14 0.15
C LEU A 289 -8.39 -10.67 -1.24
N TYR A 290 -7.09 -10.96 -1.44
CA TYR A 290 -6.53 -11.44 -2.71
C TYR A 290 -6.76 -10.53 -3.94
N SER A 291 -7.10 -9.26 -3.75
CA SER A 291 -7.18 -8.31 -4.86
C SER A 291 -5.80 -8.10 -5.51
N LEU A 292 -5.71 -8.23 -6.84
CA LEU A 292 -4.46 -8.13 -7.61
C LEU A 292 -3.31 -9.04 -7.10
N HIS A 293 -3.65 -10.20 -6.53
CA HIS A 293 -2.71 -11.06 -5.81
C HIS A 293 -1.42 -11.42 -6.59
N HIS A 294 -1.55 -11.83 -7.86
CA HIS A 294 -0.43 -12.25 -8.71
C HIS A 294 0.16 -11.15 -9.60
N ASN A 295 -0.23 -9.87 -9.40
CA ASN A 295 0.32 -8.77 -10.19
C ASN A 295 1.82 -8.71 -9.98
N ASN A 296 2.63 -8.87 -11.02
CA ASN A 296 4.09 -8.86 -10.92
C ASN A 296 4.63 -7.49 -11.35
N THR A 297 4.30 -7.08 -12.58
CA THR A 297 4.76 -5.83 -13.19
C THR A 297 3.64 -4.96 -13.75
N GLY A 298 2.37 -5.40 -13.62
CA GLY A 298 1.22 -4.64 -14.08
C GLY A 298 1.10 -3.30 -13.35
N ALA A 299 0.60 -2.29 -14.06
CA ALA A 299 0.52 -0.91 -13.59
C ALA A 299 -0.85 -0.29 -13.89
N TYR A 300 -1.22 0.73 -13.12
CA TYR A 300 -2.47 1.48 -13.28
C TYR A 300 -3.73 0.61 -13.16
N ASN A 301 -3.68 -0.48 -12.39
CA ASN A 301 -4.83 -1.35 -12.18
C ASN A 301 -5.65 -0.92 -10.97
N SER A 302 -6.98 -1.00 -11.09
CA SER A 302 -7.95 -0.75 -10.03
C SER A 302 -8.75 -2.03 -9.77
N ALA A 303 -8.61 -2.63 -8.59
CA ALA A 303 -9.27 -3.86 -8.19
C ALA A 303 -9.99 -3.67 -6.85
N PHE A 304 -11.32 -3.67 -6.88
CA PHE A 304 -12.18 -3.46 -5.72
C PHE A 304 -13.11 -4.65 -5.55
N GLY A 305 -12.81 -5.51 -4.59
CA GLY A 305 -13.53 -6.75 -4.30
C GLY A 305 -12.59 -7.87 -3.89
N GLU A 306 -13.11 -8.84 -3.14
CA GLU A 306 -12.41 -10.11 -2.91
C GLU A 306 -12.11 -10.79 -4.25
N GLY A 307 -10.85 -11.14 -4.48
CA GLY A 307 -10.42 -11.84 -5.68
C GLY A 307 -10.46 -11.04 -6.99
N ALA A 308 -10.74 -9.73 -6.95
CA ALA A 308 -10.73 -8.89 -8.15
C ALA A 308 -9.32 -8.85 -8.78
N LEU A 309 -9.22 -9.12 -10.09
CA LEU A 309 -7.95 -9.19 -10.84
C LEU A 309 -6.88 -10.14 -10.23
N THR A 310 -7.29 -11.20 -9.52
CA THR A 310 -6.37 -12.12 -8.82
C THR A 310 -5.23 -12.64 -9.70
N ASN A 311 -5.56 -13.09 -10.92
CA ASN A 311 -4.59 -13.73 -11.82
C ASN A 311 -3.87 -12.75 -12.74
N ASN A 312 -4.10 -11.44 -12.62
CA ASN A 312 -3.41 -10.45 -13.44
C ASN A 312 -1.92 -10.47 -13.10
N THR A 313 -1.05 -10.65 -14.09
CA THR A 313 0.41 -10.72 -13.90
C THR A 313 1.11 -9.48 -14.46
N THR A 314 0.83 -9.15 -15.72
CA THR A 314 1.46 -8.01 -16.44
C THR A 314 0.46 -7.04 -17.03
N GLY A 315 -0.83 -7.38 -17.05
CA GLY A 315 -1.89 -6.53 -17.59
C GLY A 315 -1.93 -5.16 -16.91
N MET A 316 -2.22 -4.12 -17.69
CA MET A 316 -2.19 -2.73 -17.24
C MET A 316 -3.52 -2.04 -17.49
N ARG A 317 -3.80 -0.97 -16.73
CA ARG A 317 -4.99 -0.11 -16.91
C ARG A 317 -6.32 -0.86 -16.79
N ASN A 318 -6.34 -1.96 -16.03
CA ASN A 318 -7.55 -2.73 -15.81
C ASN A 318 -8.37 -2.15 -14.65
N SER A 319 -9.70 -2.22 -14.78
CA SER A 319 -10.66 -1.74 -13.78
C SER A 319 -11.65 -2.84 -13.44
N ALA A 320 -11.52 -3.44 -12.25
CA ALA A 320 -12.36 -4.51 -11.76
C ALA A 320 -13.09 -4.08 -10.48
N PHE A 321 -14.42 -4.05 -10.54
CA PHE A 321 -15.27 -3.67 -9.42
C PHE A 321 -16.29 -4.77 -9.13
N GLY A 322 -16.08 -5.53 -8.07
CA GLY A 322 -16.90 -6.67 -7.67
C GLY A 322 -16.05 -7.85 -7.23
N ARG A 323 -16.61 -8.74 -6.41
CA ARG A 323 -15.96 -10.01 -6.05
C ARG A 323 -15.69 -10.82 -7.32
N ASN A 324 -14.42 -11.23 -7.49
CA ASN A 324 -13.88 -11.92 -8.65
C ASN A 324 -14.05 -11.21 -10.01
N ALA A 325 -14.31 -9.90 -10.05
CA ALA A 325 -14.31 -9.16 -11.32
C ALA A 325 -12.92 -9.28 -11.99
N LEU A 326 -12.89 -9.61 -13.29
CA LEU A 326 -11.67 -9.91 -14.05
C LEU A 326 -10.74 -10.96 -13.42
N PHE A 327 -11.27 -11.91 -12.64
CA PHE A 327 -10.48 -12.98 -12.03
C PHE A 327 -9.62 -13.76 -13.04
N SER A 328 -10.13 -13.98 -14.25
CA SER A 328 -9.44 -14.72 -15.32
C SER A 328 -8.44 -13.87 -16.13
N ASN A 329 -8.41 -12.55 -15.93
CA ASN A 329 -7.50 -11.68 -16.66
C ASN A 329 -6.05 -11.93 -16.22
N THR A 330 -5.18 -12.27 -17.16
CA THR A 330 -3.76 -12.59 -16.89
C THR A 330 -2.83 -11.52 -17.43
N THR A 331 -2.88 -11.25 -18.74
CA THR A 331 -2.02 -10.25 -19.41
C THR A 331 -2.80 -9.16 -20.13
N GLY A 332 -4.12 -9.35 -20.30
CA GLY A 332 -4.99 -8.37 -20.95
C GLY A 332 -4.95 -7.01 -20.26
N SER A 333 -5.00 -5.95 -21.06
CA SER A 333 -4.83 -4.57 -20.64
C SER A 333 -6.01 -3.69 -21.10
N ASN A 334 -6.25 -2.62 -20.36
CA ASN A 334 -7.35 -1.70 -20.62
C ASN A 334 -8.73 -2.39 -20.60
N ASN A 335 -8.89 -3.40 -19.73
CA ASN A 335 -10.13 -4.13 -19.54
C ASN A 335 -10.92 -3.56 -18.35
N SER A 336 -12.22 -3.43 -18.50
CA SER A 336 -13.12 -2.96 -17.44
C SER A 336 -14.22 -3.99 -17.17
N ALA A 337 -14.37 -4.45 -15.93
CA ALA A 337 -15.50 -5.26 -15.52
C ALA A 337 -16.14 -4.77 -14.22
N ILE A 338 -17.46 -4.68 -14.21
CA ILE A 338 -18.24 -4.26 -13.05
C ILE A 338 -19.29 -5.33 -12.74
N GLY A 339 -19.28 -5.88 -11.53
CA GLY A 339 -20.21 -6.88 -11.04
C GLY A 339 -19.54 -8.10 -10.41
N TYR A 340 -20.34 -8.87 -9.67
CA TYR A 340 -19.94 -10.17 -9.13
C TYR A 340 -19.59 -11.14 -10.28
N ASP A 341 -18.42 -11.77 -10.24
CA ASP A 341 -17.90 -12.70 -11.26
C ASP A 341 -17.91 -12.13 -12.70
N ALA A 342 -17.85 -10.80 -12.88
CA ALA A 342 -17.84 -10.20 -14.22
C ALA A 342 -16.50 -10.46 -14.94
N GLN A 343 -16.52 -11.24 -16.03
CA GLN A 343 -15.36 -11.54 -16.87
C GLN A 343 -15.50 -10.93 -18.27
N VAL A 344 -14.39 -10.46 -18.82
CA VAL A 344 -14.29 -10.14 -20.25
C VAL A 344 -14.09 -11.42 -21.06
N PRO A 345 -14.37 -11.42 -22.39
CA PRO A 345 -14.31 -12.63 -23.20
C PRO A 345 -12.95 -13.33 -23.21
N SER A 346 -11.84 -12.60 -23.04
CA SER A 346 -10.50 -13.18 -23.08
C SER A 346 -9.55 -12.57 -22.06
N GLY A 347 -8.89 -13.41 -21.27
CA GLY A 347 -8.01 -12.94 -20.20
C GLY A 347 -6.67 -12.36 -20.67
N THR A 348 -6.34 -12.51 -21.95
CA THR A 348 -5.10 -12.04 -22.58
C THR A 348 -5.33 -10.91 -23.57
N SER A 349 -6.59 -10.60 -23.91
CA SER A 349 -6.94 -9.57 -24.87
C SER A 349 -7.11 -8.20 -24.22
N ASP A 350 -6.97 -7.15 -25.02
CA ASP A 350 -7.03 -5.77 -24.54
C ASP A 350 -8.35 -5.07 -24.92
N ASN A 351 -8.65 -3.96 -24.25
CA ASN A 351 -9.71 -3.00 -24.59
C ASN A 351 -11.13 -3.58 -24.51
N GLN A 352 -11.41 -4.43 -23.52
CA GLN A 352 -12.70 -5.09 -23.34
C GLN A 352 -13.51 -4.47 -22.19
N VAL A 353 -14.83 -4.43 -22.33
CA VAL A 353 -15.74 -3.93 -21.29
C VAL A 353 -16.83 -4.96 -21.00
N ARG A 354 -17.03 -5.28 -19.72
CA ARG A 354 -18.12 -6.14 -19.22
C ARG A 354 -18.90 -5.44 -18.11
N ILE A 355 -20.22 -5.48 -18.19
CA ILE A 355 -21.11 -5.05 -17.10
C ILE A 355 -21.99 -6.25 -16.72
N GLY A 356 -21.76 -6.78 -15.52
CA GLY A 356 -22.42 -7.95 -14.98
C GLY A 356 -21.90 -9.28 -15.52
N ASN A 357 -22.57 -10.36 -15.11
CA ASN A 357 -22.24 -11.73 -15.47
C ASN A 357 -23.43 -12.39 -16.18
N THR A 358 -23.40 -13.72 -16.33
CA THR A 358 -24.46 -14.50 -16.99
C THR A 358 -25.77 -14.56 -16.21
N LEU A 359 -25.84 -14.07 -14.96
CA LEU A 359 -27.06 -14.02 -14.15
C LEU A 359 -27.86 -12.73 -14.36
N VAL A 360 -27.37 -11.77 -15.16
CA VAL A 360 -28.11 -10.55 -15.47
C VAL A 360 -29.33 -10.86 -16.33
N THR A 361 -30.52 -10.50 -15.84
CA THR A 361 -31.82 -10.66 -16.54
C THR A 361 -32.45 -9.34 -16.99
N TYR A 362 -31.93 -8.20 -16.52
CA TYR A 362 -32.38 -6.87 -16.92
C TYR A 362 -31.21 -5.89 -16.97
N ALA A 363 -31.09 -5.17 -18.09
CA ALA A 363 -30.16 -4.07 -18.27
C ALA A 363 -30.91 -2.86 -18.84
N GLY A 364 -31.09 -1.82 -18.03
CA GLY A 364 -31.86 -0.62 -18.39
C GLY A 364 -30.97 0.58 -18.67
N VAL A 365 -31.16 1.22 -19.83
CA VAL A 365 -30.61 2.55 -20.14
C VAL A 365 -31.75 3.37 -20.73
N GLN A 366 -32.04 4.54 -20.16
CA GLN A 366 -33.16 5.38 -20.58
C GLN A 366 -32.98 5.95 -22.00
N VAL A 367 -31.73 6.15 -22.42
CA VAL A 367 -31.36 6.67 -23.74
C VAL A 367 -30.55 5.64 -24.52
N PRO A 368 -30.63 5.62 -25.87
CA PRO A 368 -29.80 4.75 -26.67
C PRO A 368 -28.30 5.00 -26.47
N TRP A 369 -27.48 3.96 -26.71
CA TRP A 369 -26.04 4.12 -26.79
C TRP A 369 -25.65 4.81 -28.10
N THR A 370 -24.83 5.85 -28.00
CA THR A 370 -24.21 6.49 -29.17
C THR A 370 -22.95 5.72 -29.55
N ILE A 371 -22.90 5.20 -30.78
CA ILE A 371 -21.75 4.48 -31.33
C ILE A 371 -20.99 5.43 -32.27
N THR A 372 -19.67 5.57 -32.07
CA THR A 372 -18.83 6.41 -32.93
C THR A 372 -18.70 5.79 -34.33
N SER A 373 -18.91 6.60 -35.36
CA SER A 373 -18.87 6.14 -36.76
C SER A 373 -18.34 7.22 -37.72
N ASP A 374 -17.60 8.21 -37.21
CA ASP A 374 -17.00 9.26 -38.02
C ASP A 374 -15.97 8.69 -39.01
N ARG A 375 -15.94 9.24 -40.24
CA ARG A 375 -15.08 8.77 -41.34
C ARG A 375 -13.60 8.69 -40.94
N ARG A 376 -13.13 9.57 -40.03
CA ARG A 376 -11.73 9.61 -39.58
C ARG A 376 -11.30 8.37 -38.80
N TRP A 377 -12.26 7.58 -38.29
CA TRP A 377 -11.98 6.33 -37.56
C TRP A 377 -12.05 5.09 -38.45
N LYS A 378 -12.22 5.25 -39.77
CA LYS A 378 -12.42 4.14 -40.71
C LYS A 378 -11.46 4.28 -41.88
N SER A 379 -10.83 3.18 -42.28
CA SER A 379 -10.10 3.07 -43.55
C SER A 379 -10.82 2.10 -44.49
N ASP A 380 -10.42 2.10 -45.77
CA ASP A 380 -10.83 1.06 -46.75
C ASP A 380 -12.33 0.83 -46.88
N ILE A 381 -13.12 1.91 -46.86
CA ILE A 381 -14.58 1.85 -46.89
C ILE A 381 -15.06 1.35 -48.28
N GLN A 382 -15.66 0.17 -48.30
CA GLN A 382 -16.25 -0.48 -49.50
C GLN A 382 -17.75 -0.71 -49.33
N ASN A 383 -18.44 -0.98 -50.44
CA ASN A 383 -19.84 -1.42 -50.41
C ASN A 383 -19.95 -2.80 -49.74
N SER A 384 -21.04 -3.02 -48.98
CA SER A 384 -21.30 -4.29 -48.31
C SER A 384 -21.48 -5.43 -49.31
N GLY A 385 -20.74 -6.53 -49.13
CA GLY A 385 -20.97 -7.80 -49.81
C GLY A 385 -22.10 -8.63 -49.19
N LEU A 386 -22.56 -8.27 -47.97
CA LEU A 386 -23.71 -8.88 -47.32
C LEU A 386 -24.99 -8.09 -47.65
N GLY A 387 -26.02 -8.79 -48.11
CA GLY A 387 -27.30 -8.24 -48.58
C GLY A 387 -28.42 -9.26 -48.49
N LEU A 388 -29.35 -9.23 -49.45
CA LEU A 388 -30.54 -10.07 -49.47
C LEU A 388 -30.21 -11.56 -49.42
N GLY A 389 -29.22 -12.01 -50.20
CA GLY A 389 -28.81 -13.41 -50.23
C GLY A 389 -28.30 -13.95 -48.89
N PHE A 390 -27.72 -13.10 -48.04
CA PHE A 390 -27.31 -13.46 -46.68
C PHE A 390 -28.49 -13.39 -45.71
N ILE A 391 -29.21 -12.26 -45.70
CA ILE A 391 -30.33 -12.03 -44.77
C ILE A 391 -31.45 -13.07 -44.97
N ALA A 392 -31.75 -13.46 -46.21
CA ALA A 392 -32.79 -14.45 -46.52
C ALA A 392 -32.47 -15.86 -45.99
N LYS A 393 -31.20 -16.16 -45.71
CA LYS A 393 -30.77 -17.45 -45.14
C LYS A 393 -30.78 -17.47 -43.62
N LEU A 394 -30.77 -16.31 -42.96
CA LEU A 394 -30.82 -16.25 -41.50
C LEU A 394 -32.17 -16.77 -41.01
N ARG A 395 -32.15 -17.61 -39.97
CA ARG A 395 -33.35 -18.19 -39.36
C ARG A 395 -33.72 -17.45 -38.07
N PRO A 396 -34.76 -16.60 -38.05
CA PRO A 396 -35.25 -15.99 -36.82
C PRO A 396 -35.87 -17.07 -35.93
N VAL A 397 -35.59 -16.98 -34.63
CA VAL A 397 -36.10 -17.91 -33.61
C VAL A 397 -36.73 -17.18 -32.44
N SER A 398 -37.62 -17.85 -31.72
CA SER A 398 -38.04 -17.44 -30.38
C SER A 398 -37.50 -18.43 -29.34
N TYR A 399 -37.17 -17.94 -28.16
CA TYR A 399 -36.56 -18.73 -27.09
C TYR A 399 -36.86 -18.17 -25.71
N PHE A 400 -36.53 -18.95 -24.67
CA PHE A 400 -36.50 -18.54 -23.27
C PHE A 400 -35.06 -18.60 -22.78
N ARG A 401 -34.65 -17.65 -21.94
CA ARG A 401 -33.35 -17.77 -21.27
C ARG A 401 -33.44 -18.78 -20.13
N ASN A 402 -32.41 -19.60 -20.00
CA ASN A 402 -32.32 -20.59 -18.91
C ASN A 402 -32.24 -19.94 -17.53
N ASN A 403 -31.75 -18.70 -17.44
CA ASN A 403 -31.60 -17.94 -16.19
C ASN A 403 -32.80 -17.02 -15.88
N ASP A 404 -33.84 -16.98 -16.73
CA ASP A 404 -35.05 -16.19 -16.49
C ASP A 404 -36.17 -17.11 -15.98
N GLU A 405 -36.42 -17.06 -14.67
CA GLU A 405 -37.53 -17.81 -14.04
C GLU A 405 -38.90 -17.42 -14.61
N GLY A 406 -39.05 -16.17 -15.06
CA GLY A 406 -40.28 -15.66 -15.66
C GLY A 406 -40.56 -16.24 -17.06
N LYS A 407 -39.58 -16.93 -17.67
CA LYS A 407 -39.65 -17.49 -19.02
C LYS A 407 -40.27 -16.51 -20.01
N LYS A 408 -39.74 -15.29 -20.07
CA LYS A 408 -40.18 -14.31 -21.07
C LYS A 408 -39.73 -14.77 -22.45
N THR A 409 -40.65 -14.78 -23.40
CA THR A 409 -40.33 -15.10 -24.80
C THR A 409 -39.47 -13.99 -25.38
N GLU A 410 -38.25 -14.33 -25.79
CA GLU A 410 -37.34 -13.48 -26.54
C GLU A 410 -37.28 -13.92 -28.01
N TYR A 411 -36.89 -13.01 -28.90
CA TYR A 411 -36.72 -13.26 -30.33
C TYR A 411 -35.30 -12.89 -30.76
N GLY A 412 -34.72 -13.68 -31.65
CA GLY A 412 -33.37 -13.40 -32.15
C GLY A 412 -32.85 -14.46 -33.11
N PHE A 413 -31.54 -14.65 -33.09
CA PHE A 413 -30.79 -15.62 -33.89
C PHE A 413 -29.89 -16.47 -32.99
N ILE A 414 -29.57 -17.68 -33.45
CA ILE A 414 -28.57 -18.53 -32.82
C ILE A 414 -27.21 -18.18 -33.40
N ALA A 415 -26.26 -17.80 -32.55
CA ALA A 415 -24.96 -17.27 -32.97
C ALA A 415 -24.16 -18.25 -33.84
N GLN A 416 -24.24 -19.55 -33.54
CA GLN A 416 -23.61 -20.62 -34.31
C GLN A 416 -24.19 -20.74 -35.73
N GLU A 417 -25.50 -20.57 -35.88
CA GLU A 417 -26.16 -20.57 -37.21
C GLU A 417 -25.74 -19.34 -38.02
N VAL A 418 -25.59 -18.18 -37.36
CA VAL A 418 -25.06 -16.98 -38.02
C VAL A 418 -23.61 -17.18 -38.48
N GLU A 419 -22.78 -17.87 -37.68
CA GLU A 419 -21.40 -18.19 -38.04
C GLU A 419 -21.33 -19.03 -39.33
N GLU A 420 -22.17 -20.06 -39.42
CA GLU A 420 -22.26 -20.93 -40.61
C GLU A 420 -22.66 -20.12 -41.85
N MET A 421 -23.65 -19.24 -41.73
CA MET A 421 -24.08 -18.38 -42.84
C MET A 421 -23.03 -17.36 -43.26
N LEU A 422 -22.22 -16.84 -42.32
CA LEU A 422 -21.08 -15.98 -42.64
C LEU A 422 -20.00 -16.74 -43.42
N LYS A 423 -19.71 -17.99 -43.02
CA LYS A 423 -18.78 -18.87 -43.74
C LYS A 423 -19.27 -19.17 -45.15
N GLU A 424 -20.55 -19.49 -45.32
CA GLU A 424 -21.15 -19.68 -46.66
C GLU A 424 -21.07 -18.41 -47.54
N ALA A 425 -21.18 -17.24 -46.93
CA ALA A 425 -21.04 -15.96 -47.62
C ALA A 425 -19.55 -15.59 -47.91
N GLY A 426 -18.60 -16.45 -47.55
CA GLY A 426 -17.17 -16.22 -47.72
C GLY A 426 -16.61 -15.14 -46.78
N ILE A 427 -17.30 -14.83 -45.69
CA ILE A 427 -16.87 -13.86 -44.68
C ILE A 427 -16.21 -14.59 -43.52
N GLU A 428 -14.89 -14.50 -43.47
CA GLU A 428 -14.08 -14.94 -42.34
C GLU A 428 -13.74 -13.75 -41.43
N ASN A 429 -13.58 -14.00 -40.13
CA ASN A 429 -13.19 -12.99 -39.14
C ASN A 429 -14.13 -11.77 -39.07
N SER A 430 -15.44 -12.03 -39.08
CA SER A 430 -16.45 -10.98 -38.90
C SER A 430 -16.44 -10.44 -37.47
N GLY A 431 -16.47 -9.12 -37.30
CA GLY A 431 -16.66 -8.48 -36.01
C GLY A 431 -18.06 -8.67 -35.39
N MET A 432 -18.97 -9.38 -36.08
CA MET A 432 -20.34 -9.65 -35.60
C MET A 432 -20.39 -10.71 -34.50
N LEU A 433 -19.39 -11.59 -34.43
CA LEU A 433 -19.36 -12.72 -33.51
C LEU A 433 -18.08 -12.68 -32.68
N THR A 434 -18.23 -12.98 -31.40
CA THR A 434 -17.11 -13.20 -30.49
C THR A 434 -17.29 -14.56 -29.83
N VAL A 435 -16.22 -15.35 -29.74
CA VAL A 435 -16.19 -16.58 -28.94
C VAL A 435 -15.30 -16.33 -27.74
N THR A 436 -15.81 -16.56 -26.53
CA THR A 436 -15.03 -16.40 -25.30
C THR A 436 -13.97 -17.50 -25.15
N ASP A 437 -13.01 -17.31 -24.24
CA ASP A 437 -12.03 -18.35 -23.88
C ASP A 437 -12.70 -19.64 -23.38
N GLU A 438 -13.94 -19.56 -22.89
CA GLU A 438 -14.77 -20.69 -22.45
C GLU A 438 -15.58 -21.34 -23.60
N GLY A 439 -15.47 -20.83 -24.83
CA GLY A 439 -16.20 -21.33 -26.00
C GLY A 439 -17.63 -20.82 -26.13
N MET A 440 -18.01 -19.77 -25.39
CA MET A 440 -19.35 -19.18 -25.49
C MET A 440 -19.43 -18.20 -26.66
N TYR A 441 -20.47 -18.34 -27.49
CA TYR A 441 -20.70 -17.47 -28.63
C TYR A 441 -21.54 -16.26 -28.25
N GLU A 442 -21.08 -15.06 -28.63
CA GLU A 442 -21.77 -13.79 -28.43
C GLU A 442 -22.01 -13.13 -29.80
N LEU A 443 -23.22 -12.59 -30.02
CA LEU A 443 -23.65 -12.00 -31.28
C LEU A 443 -23.97 -10.50 -31.14
N ARG A 444 -23.41 -9.69 -32.04
CA ARG A 444 -23.68 -8.25 -32.13
C ARG A 444 -24.80 -7.94 -33.11
N TYR A 445 -26.04 -7.94 -32.62
CA TYR A 445 -27.24 -7.69 -33.44
C TYR A 445 -27.21 -6.37 -34.23
N ASN A 446 -26.62 -5.31 -33.66
CA ASN A 446 -26.54 -4.00 -34.33
C ASN A 446 -25.76 -4.05 -35.64
N ASP A 447 -24.82 -4.99 -35.80
CA ASP A 447 -24.01 -5.09 -37.00
C ASP A 447 -24.80 -5.69 -38.18
N LEU A 448 -25.96 -6.32 -37.94
CA LEU A 448 -26.88 -6.78 -38.98
C LEU A 448 -27.65 -5.63 -39.65
N LEU A 449 -27.66 -4.42 -39.09
CA LEU A 449 -28.40 -3.27 -39.63
C LEU A 449 -27.97 -2.92 -41.05
N ALA A 450 -26.67 -2.87 -41.32
CA ALA A 450 -26.16 -2.52 -42.66
C ALA A 450 -26.51 -3.60 -43.72
N PRO A 451 -26.28 -4.91 -43.47
CA PRO A 451 -26.77 -5.98 -44.35
C PRO A 451 -28.30 -5.95 -44.57
N MET A 452 -29.11 -5.64 -43.54
CA MET A 452 -30.56 -5.51 -43.69
C MET A 452 -30.95 -4.34 -44.59
N VAL A 453 -30.30 -3.17 -44.45
CA VAL A 453 -30.52 -2.03 -45.36
C VAL A 453 -30.17 -2.40 -46.80
N LYS A 454 -29.05 -3.09 -47.01
CA LYS A 454 -28.64 -3.57 -48.34
C LYS A 454 -29.65 -4.57 -48.93
N ALA A 455 -30.15 -5.51 -48.11
CA ALA A 455 -31.19 -6.44 -48.51
C ALA A 455 -32.49 -5.72 -48.93
N ILE A 456 -32.91 -4.69 -48.20
CA ILE A 456 -34.09 -3.88 -48.55
C ILE A 456 -33.88 -3.12 -49.87
N GLN A 457 -32.68 -2.59 -50.11
CA GLN A 457 -32.34 -1.92 -51.37
C GLN A 457 -32.40 -2.90 -52.56
N GLU A 458 -31.90 -4.12 -52.39
CA GLU A 458 -31.95 -5.18 -53.40
C GLU A 458 -33.38 -5.63 -53.67
N LEU A 459 -34.17 -5.90 -52.62
CA LEU A 459 -35.60 -6.20 -52.74
C LEU A 459 -36.38 -5.09 -53.45
N LYS A 460 -36.05 -3.82 -53.19
CA LYS A 460 -36.69 -2.69 -53.85
C LYS A 460 -36.37 -2.69 -55.35
N ALA A 461 -35.13 -2.96 -55.73
CA ALA A 461 -34.71 -3.03 -57.14
C ALA A 461 -35.43 -4.18 -57.87
N GLU A 462 -35.47 -5.38 -57.27
CA GLU A 462 -36.21 -6.52 -57.84
C GLU A 462 -37.71 -6.22 -58.00
N ASN A 463 -38.32 -5.54 -57.03
CA ASN A 463 -39.72 -5.16 -57.09
C ASN A 463 -40.00 -4.12 -58.19
N ASP A 464 -39.09 -3.15 -58.39
CA ASP A 464 -39.23 -2.19 -59.48
C ASP A 464 -39.12 -2.86 -60.85
N GLU A 465 -38.20 -3.82 -61.00
CA GLU A 465 -38.07 -4.62 -62.22
C GLU A 465 -39.32 -5.47 -62.48
N LEU A 466 -39.88 -6.08 -61.43
CA LEU A 466 -41.14 -6.85 -61.53
C LEU A 466 -42.31 -5.96 -61.95
N LYS A 467 -42.42 -4.74 -61.41
CA LYS A 467 -43.45 -3.77 -61.81
C LYS A 467 -43.30 -3.34 -63.27
N GLU A 468 -42.07 -3.14 -63.75
CA GLU A 468 -41.84 -2.82 -65.15
C GLU A 468 -42.23 -3.98 -66.08
N LYS A 469 -41.88 -5.21 -65.71
CA LYS A 469 -42.30 -6.42 -66.45
C LYS A 469 -43.82 -6.56 -66.46
N LEU A 470 -44.49 -6.30 -65.34
CA LEU A 470 -45.95 -6.34 -65.25
C LEU A 470 -46.59 -5.30 -66.19
N ALA A 471 -46.09 -4.06 -66.21
CA ALA A 471 -46.58 -3.02 -67.11
C ALA A 471 -46.43 -3.39 -68.59
N LYS A 472 -45.29 -3.99 -68.98
CA LYS A 472 -45.09 -4.50 -70.35
C LYS A 472 -46.05 -5.63 -70.70
N PHE A 473 -46.33 -6.53 -69.76
CA PHE A 473 -47.31 -7.60 -69.96
C PHE A 473 -48.74 -7.06 -70.10
N GLU A 474 -49.14 -6.08 -69.29
CA GLU A 474 -50.43 -5.41 -69.41
C GLU A 474 -50.59 -4.69 -70.78
N GLU A 475 -49.54 -4.01 -71.25
CA GLU A 475 -49.55 -3.39 -72.59
C GLU A 475 -49.71 -4.44 -73.70
N MET A 476 -49.01 -5.56 -73.59
CA MET A 476 -49.11 -6.65 -74.56
C MET A 476 -50.49 -7.32 -74.53
N GLN A 477 -51.08 -7.53 -73.35
CA GLN A 477 -52.45 -8.03 -73.22
C GLN A 477 -53.45 -7.08 -73.88
N ASN A 478 -53.34 -5.77 -73.65
CA ASN A 478 -54.23 -4.78 -74.26
C ASN A 478 -54.12 -4.79 -75.80
N LYS A 479 -52.91 -4.95 -76.36
CA LYS A 479 -52.72 -5.11 -77.81
C LYS A 479 -53.37 -6.39 -78.36
N LEU A 480 -53.20 -7.51 -77.67
CA LEU A 480 -53.82 -8.79 -78.05
C LEU A 480 -55.35 -8.75 -77.97
N VAL A 481 -55.91 -8.14 -76.92
CA VAL A 481 -57.37 -7.96 -76.81
C VAL A 481 -57.89 -7.10 -77.97
N ASN A 482 -57.22 -6.00 -78.30
CA ASN A 482 -57.57 -5.17 -79.45
C ASN A 482 -57.49 -5.95 -80.78
N GLU A 483 -56.45 -6.75 -80.99
CA GLU A 483 -56.35 -7.60 -82.19
C GLU A 483 -57.46 -8.65 -82.27
N ILE A 484 -57.82 -9.28 -81.15
CA ILE A 484 -58.93 -10.23 -81.07
C ILE A 484 -60.27 -9.53 -81.39
N GLU A 485 -60.48 -8.30 -80.90
CA GLU A 485 -61.67 -7.52 -81.24
C GLU A 485 -61.72 -7.16 -82.73
N ILE A 486 -60.60 -6.76 -83.33
CA ILE A 486 -60.49 -6.50 -84.78
C ILE A 486 -60.74 -7.78 -85.59
N LEU A 487 -60.25 -8.94 -85.14
CA LEU A 487 -60.50 -10.21 -85.81
C LEU A 487 -61.97 -10.66 -85.66
N LYS A 488 -62.59 -10.42 -84.50
CA LYS A 488 -64.03 -10.66 -84.30
C LYS A 488 -64.88 -9.77 -85.20
N SER A 489 -64.54 -8.49 -85.37
CA SER A 489 -65.28 -7.59 -86.27
C SER A 489 -65.16 -8.02 -87.73
N LYS A 490 -63.95 -8.35 -88.20
CA LYS A 490 -63.73 -8.92 -89.54
C LYS A 490 -64.46 -10.24 -89.77
N ASN A 491 -64.53 -11.10 -88.76
CA ASN A 491 -65.26 -12.38 -88.86
C ASN A 491 -66.79 -12.18 -88.91
N ASN A 492 -67.31 -11.14 -88.24
CA ASN A 492 -68.71 -10.74 -88.36
C ASN A 492 -69.02 -10.18 -89.76
N GLU A 493 -68.14 -9.34 -90.34
CA GLU A 493 -68.27 -8.87 -91.72
C GLU A 493 -68.29 -10.04 -92.74
N ILE A 494 -67.43 -11.05 -92.55
CA ILE A 494 -67.40 -12.25 -93.42
C ILE A 494 -68.71 -13.08 -93.29
N ARG A 495 -69.33 -13.13 -92.09
CA ARG A 495 -70.63 -13.79 -91.90
C ARG A 495 -71.77 -13.05 -92.60
N GLU A 496 -71.78 -11.72 -92.58
CA GLU A 496 -72.79 -10.92 -93.29
C GLU A 496 -72.69 -11.07 -94.82
N VAL A 497 -71.48 -11.16 -95.37
CA VAL A 497 -71.25 -11.40 -96.81
C VAL A 497 -71.67 -12.82 -97.24
N LYS A 498 -71.65 -13.81 -96.35
CA LYS A 498 -72.14 -15.18 -96.64
C LYS A 498 -73.66 -15.31 -96.57
N LEU A 499 -74.35 -14.45 -95.81
CA LEU A 499 -75.82 -14.44 -95.70
C LEU A 499 -76.51 -13.72 -96.87
N THR A 500 -75.79 -12.84 -97.58
CA THR A 500 -76.28 -12.09 -98.76
C THR A 500 -76.07 -12.81 -100.10
N ARG A 501 -75.49 -14.03 -100.11
CA ARG A 501 -75.22 -14.83 -101.32
C ARG A 501 -76.08 -16.11 -101.46
N LYS A 502 -77.17 -16.23 -100.72
CA LYS A 502 -78.27 -17.16 -101.00
C LYS A 502 -79.50 -16.35 -101.36
#